data_AF-A0A852GZW6-F1
#
_entry.id   AF-A0A852GZW6-F1
#
_cell.length_a   1.000
_cell.length_b   1.000
_cell.length_c   1.000
_cell.angle_alpha   90.00
_cell.angle_beta   90.00
_cell.angle_gamma   90.00
#
_symmetry.space_group_name_H-M   'P 1'
#
loop_
_entity.id
_entity.type
_entity.pdbx_description
1 polymer ?
#
loop_
_entity_poly.entity_id
_entity_poly.type
_entity_poly.pdbx_seq_one_letter_code
_entity_poly.pdbx_strand_id
1 'polypeptide(L)'
;PLLIVDLKDCFFTIALHPQDTPRFAFTLPAVNRQHPDQRFEWTVLPQGMRNSPTLCQLFVNAALQPLRQQWTQVIIYHYMDDLLFAQPQPFSDLQIHQIQQTLA
;
A
#
# COMPACT_ATOMS: atom_id res chain seq x y z
N PRO A 1 23.14 5.43 -4.87
CA PRO A 1 22.37 4.33 -5.51
C PRO A 1 20.89 4.46 -5.17
N LEU A 2 20.03 3.86 -6.00
CA LEU A 2 18.58 3.97 -5.90
C LEU A 2 18.00 2.65 -5.39
N LEU A 3 16.99 2.74 -4.55
CA LEU A 3 16.14 1.62 -4.16
C LEU A 3 14.69 2.01 -4.47
N ILE A 4 13.99 1.17 -5.22
CA ILE A 4 12.57 1.35 -5.56
C ILE A 4 11.81 0.24 -4.84
N VAL A 5 10.79 0.62 -4.09
CA VAL A 5 9.87 -0.29 -3.41
C VAL A 5 8.48 -0.13 -4.03
N ASP A 6 7.90 -1.24 -4.48
CA ASP A 6 6.53 -1.29 -5.00
C ASP A 6 5.56 -1.40 -3.82
N LEU A 7 4.53 -0.55 -3.81
CA LEU A 7 3.51 -0.41 -2.77
C LEU A 7 2.16 -1.06 -3.17
N LYS A 8 2.10 -1.83 -4.26
CA LYS A 8 0.86 -2.52 -4.68
C LYS A 8 0.24 -3.36 -3.56
N ASP A 9 1.05 -3.97 -2.70
CA ASP A 9 0.54 -4.77 -1.58
C ASP A 9 0.15 -3.92 -0.35
N CYS A 10 0.59 -2.65 -0.29
CA CYS A 10 0.26 -1.73 0.80
C CYS A 10 -1.25 -1.41 0.83
N PHE A 11 -1.93 -1.44 -0.32
CA PHE A 11 -3.40 -1.30 -0.36
C PHE A 11 -4.11 -2.35 0.51
N PHE A 12 -3.57 -3.57 0.58
CA PHE A 12 -4.14 -4.66 1.34
C PHE A 12 -3.80 -4.62 2.84
N THR A 13 -2.88 -3.76 3.28
CA THR A 13 -2.56 -3.59 4.71
C THR A 13 -3.43 -2.51 5.37
N ILE A 14 -4.07 -1.65 4.58
CA ILE A 14 -4.94 -0.58 5.11
C ILE A 14 -6.38 -1.08 5.24
N ALA A 15 -6.82 -1.26 6.48
CA ALA A 15 -8.18 -1.65 6.80
C ALA A 15 -9.20 -0.60 6.33
N LEU A 16 -10.27 -1.08 5.70
CA LEU A 16 -11.42 -0.24 5.38
C LEU A 16 -12.31 -0.10 6.63
N HIS A 17 -12.96 1.06 6.77
CA HIS A 17 -13.93 1.24 7.84
C HIS A 17 -15.10 0.25 7.69
N PRO A 18 -15.52 -0.47 8.76
CA PRO A 18 -16.54 -1.51 8.66
C PRO A 18 -17.89 -1.05 8.08
N GLN A 19 -18.26 0.21 8.26
CA GLN A 19 -19.50 0.76 7.70
C GLN A 19 -19.43 1.01 6.19
N ASP A 20 -18.22 1.06 5.63
CA ASP A 20 -18.00 1.27 4.21
C ASP A 20 -17.83 -0.04 3.43
N THR A 21 -17.53 -1.17 4.07
CA THR A 21 -17.36 -2.49 3.40
C THR A 21 -18.54 -2.88 2.50
N PRO A 22 -19.82 -2.62 2.86
CA PRO A 22 -20.94 -3.00 2.00
C PRO A 22 -21.00 -2.19 0.70
N ARG A 23 -20.41 -0.99 0.67
CA ARG A 23 -20.32 -0.12 -0.51
C ARG A 23 -19.30 -0.64 -1.53
N PHE A 24 -18.36 -1.47 -1.10
CA PHE A 24 -17.33 -2.09 -1.93
C PHE A 24 -17.57 -3.59 -2.07
N ALA A 25 -18.82 -3.98 -2.18
CA ALA A 25 -19.14 -5.36 -2.50
C ALA A 25 -18.97 -5.65 -3.99
N PHE A 26 -18.55 -6.86 -4.30
CA PHE A 26 -18.49 -7.38 -5.66
C PHE A 26 -19.11 -8.77 -5.73
N THR A 27 -19.48 -9.17 -6.95
CA THR A 27 -20.16 -10.44 -7.22
C THR A 27 -19.31 -11.28 -8.15
N LEU A 28 -19.01 -12.51 -7.75
CA LEU A 28 -18.38 -13.51 -8.61
C LEU A 28 -19.47 -14.33 -9.30
N PRO A 29 -19.58 -14.26 -10.64
CA PRO A 29 -20.61 -14.99 -11.37
C PRO A 29 -20.32 -16.49 -11.37
N ALA A 30 -21.38 -17.30 -11.22
CA ALA A 30 -21.25 -18.75 -11.32
C ALA A 30 -20.99 -19.21 -12.76
N VAL A 31 -20.12 -20.20 -12.93
CA VAL A 31 -19.88 -20.82 -14.25
C VAL A 31 -21.20 -21.40 -14.76
N ASN A 32 -21.64 -20.94 -15.93
CA ASN A 32 -22.91 -21.35 -16.55
C ASN A 32 -24.14 -21.28 -15.62
N ARG A 33 -24.14 -20.36 -14.63
CA ARG A 33 -25.24 -20.21 -13.64
C ARG A 33 -25.56 -21.49 -12.86
N GLN A 34 -24.56 -22.36 -12.65
CA GLN A 34 -24.76 -23.64 -11.95
C GLN A 34 -25.16 -23.48 -10.48
N HIS A 35 -24.88 -22.33 -9.87
CA HIS A 35 -25.29 -21.95 -8.52
C HIS A 35 -25.56 -20.44 -8.47
N PRO A 36 -26.16 -19.91 -7.40
CA PRO A 36 -26.27 -18.47 -7.21
C PRO A 36 -24.89 -17.81 -7.21
N ASP A 37 -24.83 -16.57 -7.70
CA ASP A 37 -23.61 -15.79 -7.71
C ASP A 37 -23.18 -15.47 -6.27
N GLN A 38 -21.87 -15.50 -6.03
CA GLN A 38 -21.32 -15.27 -4.69
C GLN A 38 -21.01 -13.79 -4.51
N ARG A 39 -21.42 -13.19 -3.39
CA ARG A 39 -21.15 -11.79 -3.05
C ARG A 39 -20.09 -11.70 -1.97
N PHE A 40 -19.07 -10.88 -2.20
CA PHE A 40 -17.97 -10.61 -1.29
C PHE A 40 -17.88 -9.12 -0.99
N GLU A 41 -17.30 -8.77 0.15
CA GLU A 41 -17.05 -7.38 0.56
C GLU A 41 -15.56 -7.20 0.82
N TRP A 42 -15.02 -6.06 0.36
CA TRP A 42 -13.65 -5.68 0.69
C TRP A 42 -13.56 -5.26 2.16
N THR A 43 -12.62 -5.85 2.90
CA THR A 43 -12.26 -5.48 4.28
C THR A 43 -11.07 -4.51 4.34
N VAL A 44 -10.37 -4.36 3.22
CA VAL A 44 -9.19 -3.52 3.02
C VAL A 44 -9.37 -2.66 1.78
N LEU A 45 -8.52 -1.66 1.59
CA LEU A 45 -8.63 -0.75 0.45
C LEU A 45 -8.49 -1.50 -0.90
N PRO A 46 -9.51 -1.49 -1.76
CA PRO A 46 -9.41 -2.14 -3.06
C PRO A 46 -8.57 -1.30 -4.03
N GLN A 47 -7.81 -1.99 -4.89
CA GLN A 47 -7.10 -1.37 -6.01
C GLN A 47 -8.09 -0.89 -7.07
N GLY A 48 -7.77 0.21 -7.78
CA GLY A 48 -8.61 0.77 -8.84
C GLY A 48 -9.72 1.71 -8.37
N MET A 49 -9.90 1.88 -7.06
CA MET A 49 -10.78 2.90 -6.50
C MET A 49 -10.15 4.29 -6.59
N ARG A 50 -10.94 5.30 -7.01
CA ARG A 50 -10.45 6.67 -7.25
C ARG A 50 -9.70 7.30 -6.08
N ASN A 51 -10.15 7.04 -4.85
CA ASN A 51 -9.57 7.65 -3.64
C ASN A 51 -8.53 6.74 -2.96
N SER A 52 -8.38 5.49 -3.40
CA SER A 52 -7.41 4.57 -2.81
C SER A 52 -5.98 5.08 -2.87
N PRO A 53 -5.50 5.65 -4.01
CA PRO A 53 -4.14 6.18 -4.07
C PRO A 53 -3.90 7.30 -3.05
N THR A 54 -4.87 8.19 -2.85
CA THR A 54 -4.76 9.29 -1.88
C THR A 54 -4.72 8.79 -0.45
N LEU A 55 -5.54 7.80 -0.10
CA LEU A 55 -5.55 7.21 1.24
C LEU A 55 -4.27 6.42 1.52
N CYS A 56 -3.78 5.65 0.54
CA CYS A 56 -2.50 4.95 0.61
C CYS A 56 -1.35 5.95 0.80
N GLN A 57 -1.34 7.03 0.00
CA GLN A 57 -0.35 8.09 0.11
C GLN A 57 -0.29 8.71 1.52
N LEU A 58 -1.45 9.01 2.12
CA LEU A 58 -1.52 9.57 3.48
C LEU A 58 -0.99 8.58 4.52
N PHE A 59 -1.38 7.31 4.42
CA PHE A 59 -0.94 6.26 5.34
C PHE A 59 0.57 6.03 5.26
N VAL A 60 1.10 5.81 4.05
CA VAL A 60 2.54 5.62 3.80
C VAL A 60 3.32 6.86 4.23
N ASN A 61 2.82 8.07 3.96
CA ASN A 61 3.50 9.29 4.39
C ASN A 61 3.59 9.39 5.93
N ALA A 62 2.57 8.96 6.66
CA ALA A 62 2.60 8.88 8.12
C ALA A 62 3.60 7.82 8.61
N ALA A 63 3.57 6.62 8.02
CA ALA A 63 4.49 5.54 8.36
C ALA A 63 5.96 5.92 8.11
N LEU A 64 6.26 6.70 7.08
CA LEU A 64 7.61 7.15 6.75
C LEU A 64 8.12 8.32 7.61
N GLN A 65 7.28 8.96 8.44
CA GLN A 65 7.72 10.10 9.25
C GLN A 65 8.94 9.82 10.13
N PRO A 66 8.99 8.72 10.91
CA PRO A 66 10.14 8.41 11.75
C PRO A 66 11.41 8.19 10.91
N LEU A 67 11.26 7.52 9.75
CA LEU A 67 12.34 7.25 8.82
C LEU A 67 12.92 8.54 8.22
N ARG A 68 12.05 9.50 7.83
CA ARG A 68 12.47 10.82 7.34
C ARG A 68 13.23 11.62 8.41
N GLN A 69 12.84 11.50 9.67
CA GLN A 69 13.53 12.18 10.79
C GLN A 69 14.89 11.55 11.08
N GLN A 70 14.99 10.22 11.02
CA GLN A 70 16.24 9.50 11.26
C GLN A 70 17.24 9.64 10.10
N TRP A 71 16.75 9.60 8.86
CA TRP A 71 17.59 9.54 7.65
C TRP A 71 17.57 10.86 6.88
N THR A 72 18.10 11.91 7.51
CA THR A 72 18.07 13.29 6.95
C THR A 72 18.83 13.47 5.63
N GLN A 73 19.74 12.56 5.28
CA GLN A 73 20.50 12.61 4.02
C GLN A 73 19.89 11.73 2.91
N VAL A 74 18.82 10.99 3.20
CA VAL A 74 18.15 10.11 2.23
C VAL A 74 16.98 10.85 1.61
N ILE A 75 16.96 10.93 0.28
CA ILE A 75 15.81 11.43 -0.45
C ILE A 75 14.78 10.32 -0.54
N ILE A 76 13.58 10.56 0.00
CA ILE A 76 12.45 9.63 -0.04
C ILE A 76 11.33 10.28 -0.83
N TYR A 77 11.07 9.76 -2.03
CA TYR A 77 10.04 10.26 -2.94
C TYR A 77 8.96 9.19 -3.14
N HIS A 78 7.70 9.57 -2.89
CA HIS A 78 6.56 8.67 -3.04
C HIS A 78 5.75 9.14 -4.24
N TYR A 79 5.66 8.27 -5.25
CA TYR A 79 4.94 8.51 -6.49
C TYR A 79 3.98 7.36 -6.77
N MET A 80 2.68 7.61 -6.58
CA MET A 80 1.62 6.62 -6.83
C MET A 80 1.90 5.32 -6.05
N ASP A 81 2.22 4.23 -6.75
CA ASP A 81 2.48 2.92 -6.14
C ASP A 81 3.99 2.64 -5.98
N ASP A 82 4.86 3.63 -6.25
CA ASP A 82 6.30 3.50 -6.17
C ASP A 82 6.88 4.40 -5.06
N LEU A 83 7.76 3.83 -4.25
CA LEU A 83 8.53 4.55 -3.25
C LEU A 83 10.02 4.49 -3.59
N LEU A 84 10.59 5.63 -3.92
CA LEU A 84 12.00 5.79 -4.27
C LEU A 84 12.79 6.27 -3.06
N PHE A 85 13.84 5.52 -2.70
CA PHE A 85 14.88 5.93 -1.77
C PHE A 85 16.18 6.17 -2.52
N ALA A 86 16.81 7.33 -2.28
CA ALA A 86 18.07 7.69 -2.92
C ALA A 86 19.06 8.26 -1.90
N GLN A 87 20.27 7.72 -1.88
CA GLN A 87 21.40 8.22 -1.10
C GLN A 87 22.73 7.99 -1.84
N PRO A 88 23.85 8.64 -1.47
CA PRO A 88 25.13 8.49 -2.17
C PRO A 88 25.76 7.09 -2.05
N GLN A 89 25.57 6.41 -0.92
CA GLN A 89 26.11 5.07 -0.65
C GLN A 89 25.05 3.96 -0.86
N PRO A 90 25.45 2.70 -1.16
CA PRO A 90 24.54 1.55 -1.17
C PRO A 90 23.74 1.42 0.13
N PHE A 91 22.47 1.03 0.04
CA PHE A 91 21.67 0.69 1.21
C PHE A 91 22.21 -0.60 1.83
N SER A 92 22.41 -0.62 3.14
CA SER A 92 22.80 -1.83 3.86
C SER A 92 21.59 -2.75 4.09
N ASP A 93 21.85 -4.04 4.35
CA ASP A 93 20.78 -5.01 4.64
C ASP A 93 19.92 -4.58 5.83
N LEU A 94 20.52 -3.93 6.83
CA LEU A 94 19.81 -3.36 7.98
C LEU A 94 18.86 -2.23 7.56
N GLN A 95 19.28 -1.34 6.66
CA GLN A 95 18.42 -0.28 6.14
C GLN A 95 17.26 -0.86 5.32
N ILE A 96 17.54 -1.86 4.47
CA ILE A 96 16.51 -2.54 3.68
C ILE A 96 15.48 -3.21 4.60
N HIS A 97 15.95 -3.89 5.64
CA HIS A 97 15.06 -4.52 6.62
C HIS A 97 14.20 -3.50 7.36
N GLN A 98 14.76 -2.35 7.76
CA GLN A 98 14.03 -1.29 8.42
C GLN A 98 12.95 -0.66 7.52
N ILE A 99 13.23 -0.50 6.22
CA ILE A 99 12.24 -0.04 5.23
C ILE A 99 11.08 -1.03 5.16
N GLN A 100 11.38 -2.32 5.02
CA GLN A 100 10.35 -3.37 4.94
C GLN A 100 9.47 -3.41 6.20
N GLN A 101 10.06 -3.29 7.39
CA GLN A 101 9.30 -3.25 8.65
C GLN A 101 8.39 -2.02 8.79
N THR A 102 8.76 -0.91 8.15
CA THR A 102 7.96 0.32 8.23
C THR A 102 6.77 0.30 7.27
N LEU A 103 6.89 -0.44 6.17
CA LEU A 103 5.88 -0.52 5.10
C LEU A 103 4.96 -1.74 5.22
N ALA A 104 5.27 -2.69 6.09
CA ALA A 104 4.45 -3.86 6.43
C ALA A 104 3.38 -3.51 7.49
#